data_AF-A0A523IU19-F1
#
_entry.id   AF-A0A523IU19-F1
#
_cell.length_a   1.000
_cell.length_b   1.000
_cell.length_c   1.000
_cell.angle_alpha   90.00
_cell.angle_beta   90.00
_cell.angle_gamma   90.00
#
_symmetry.space_group_name_H-M   'P 1'
#
loop_
_entity.id
_entity.type
_entity.pdbx_description
1 polymer ?
#
loop_
_entity_poly.entity_id
_entity_poly.type
_entity_poly.pdbx_seq_one_letter_code
_entity_poly.pdbx_strand_id
1 'polypeptide(L)'
;MPKIEFQEAGVTVEGEAGDDLRKIAHKNGVSVHGGVNKYINCRGFGLCGSDRILVDPKDCVTPLTWKEKLHLGEKSKMRLACQAKLVSDAKISIAPALEYGEEMKGNLQFGAAALFFGGLTLFFVVFMLFELVGKPLF
;
A
#
# COMPACT_ATOMS: atom_id res chain seq x y z
N MET A 1 -12.77 13.01 -22.99
CA MET A 1 -12.27 12.01 -22.02
C MET A 1 -10.80 12.31 -21.82
N PRO A 2 -10.33 12.66 -20.61
CA PRO A 2 -8.92 12.95 -20.42
C PRO A 2 -8.06 11.70 -20.60
N LYS A 3 -6.84 11.90 -21.08
CA LYS A 3 -5.86 10.85 -21.35
C LYS A 3 -4.98 10.62 -20.13
N ILE A 4 -4.83 9.36 -19.74
CA ILE A 4 -4.06 8.95 -18.57
C ILE A 4 -2.94 8.02 -18.99
N GLU A 5 -1.71 8.35 -18.61
CA GLU A 5 -0.51 7.55 -18.87
C GLU A 5 0.00 6.96 -17.54
N PHE A 6 -0.04 5.64 -17.40
CA PHE A 6 0.56 4.91 -16.29
C PHE A 6 2.00 4.51 -16.66
N GLN A 7 2.98 5.23 -16.12
CA GLN A 7 4.37 5.21 -16.60
C GLN A 7 5.03 3.82 -16.45
N GLU A 8 4.97 3.22 -15.27
CA GLU A 8 5.62 1.93 -14.98
C GLU A 8 4.88 0.75 -15.63
N ALA A 9 3.60 0.94 -15.94
CA ALA A 9 2.82 -0.05 -16.68
C ALA A 9 3.01 0.06 -18.20
N GLY A 10 3.51 1.21 -18.70
CA GLY A 10 3.55 1.50 -20.13
C GLY A 10 2.16 1.54 -20.78
N VAL A 11 1.12 1.81 -19.99
CA VAL A 11 -0.28 1.75 -20.42
C VAL A 11 -0.86 3.15 -20.49
N THR A 12 -1.51 3.46 -21.61
CA THR A 12 -2.22 4.72 -21.81
C THR A 12 -3.69 4.45 -22.07
N VAL A 13 -4.56 5.14 -21.35
CA VAL A 13 -6.01 4.91 -21.36
C VAL A 13 -6.76 6.23 -21.37
N GLU A 14 -8.04 6.17 -21.71
CA GLU A 14 -8.95 7.30 -21.57
C GLU A 14 -9.83 7.11 -20.33
N GLY A 15 -10.08 8.21 -19.61
CA GLY A 15 -10.93 8.22 -18.43
C GLY A 15 -12.06 9.24 -18.54
N GLU A 16 -13.01 9.15 -17.63
CA GLU A 16 -14.03 10.17 -17.45
C GLU A 16 -13.61 11.13 -16.34
N ALA A 17 -13.85 12.43 -16.50
CA ALA A 17 -13.60 13.38 -15.43
C ALA A 17 -14.52 13.06 -14.23
N GLY A 18 -13.94 13.07 -13.03
CA GLY A 18 -14.60 12.67 -11.79
C GLY A 18 -14.41 11.19 -11.41
N ASP A 19 -13.95 10.35 -12.35
CA ASP A 19 -13.62 8.96 -12.03
C ASP A 19 -12.37 8.86 -11.17
N ASP A 20 -12.37 7.84 -10.33
CA ASP A 20 -11.31 7.52 -9.41
C ASP A 20 -10.13 6.82 -10.11
N LEU A 21 -8.90 7.29 -9.88
CA LEU A 21 -7.72 6.77 -10.57
C LEU A 21 -7.48 5.27 -10.29
N ARG A 22 -7.79 4.77 -9.09
CA ARG A 22 -7.69 3.33 -8.79
C ARG A 22 -8.70 2.54 -9.62
N LYS A 23 -9.94 3.01 -9.76
CA LYS A 23 -10.94 2.34 -10.61
C LYS A 23 -10.53 2.31 -12.07
N ILE A 24 -10.02 3.43 -12.60
CA ILE A 24 -9.53 3.50 -13.98
C ILE A 24 -8.37 2.52 -14.18
N ALA A 25 -7.38 2.52 -13.28
CA ALA A 25 -6.25 1.61 -13.34
C ALA A 25 -6.71 0.14 -13.33
N HIS A 26 -7.58 -0.22 -12.39
CA HIS A 26 -8.08 -1.59 -12.24
C HIS A 26 -8.88 -2.07 -13.46
N LYS A 27 -9.75 -1.22 -14.04
CA LYS A 27 -10.49 -1.54 -15.28
C LYS A 27 -9.55 -1.87 -16.45
N ASN A 28 -8.34 -1.30 -16.45
CA ASN A 28 -7.35 -1.46 -17.51
C ASN A 28 -6.20 -2.41 -17.12
N GLY A 29 -6.36 -3.22 -16.09
CA GLY A 29 -5.36 -4.22 -15.68
C GLY A 29 -4.10 -3.63 -15.03
N VAL A 30 -4.10 -2.34 -14.67
CA VAL A 30 -2.97 -1.67 -14.02
C VAL A 30 -3.12 -1.77 -12.51
N SER A 31 -2.11 -2.36 -11.84
CA SER A 31 -2.08 -2.47 -10.39
C SER A 31 -1.44 -1.21 -9.78
N VAL A 32 -2.23 -0.44 -9.02
CA VAL A 32 -1.74 0.69 -8.20
C VAL A 32 -1.26 0.25 -6.80
N HIS A 33 -0.98 -1.03 -6.62
CA HIS A 33 -0.48 -1.61 -5.37
C HIS A 33 0.80 -2.42 -5.63
N GLY A 34 1.81 -2.26 -4.77
CA GLY A 34 3.04 -3.06 -4.76
C GLY A 34 3.02 -4.21 -3.77
N GLY A 35 3.77 -5.28 -4.07
CA GLY A 35 3.97 -6.41 -3.16
C GLY A 35 2.67 -7.03 -2.62
N VAL A 36 2.64 -7.27 -1.31
CA VAL A 36 1.50 -7.89 -0.62
C VAL A 36 0.24 -7.01 -0.60
N ASN A 37 0.37 -5.69 -0.77
CA ASN A 37 -0.76 -4.76 -0.79
C ASN A 37 -1.73 -5.00 -1.96
N LYS A 38 -1.31 -5.75 -2.99
CA LYS A 38 -2.22 -6.25 -4.03
C LYS A 38 -3.37 -7.09 -3.47
N TYR A 39 -3.11 -7.81 -2.38
CA TYR A 39 -4.08 -8.68 -1.71
C TYR A 39 -4.66 -8.02 -0.45
N ILE A 40 -3.83 -7.35 0.35
CA ILE A 40 -4.22 -6.73 1.62
C ILE A 40 -4.43 -5.21 1.49
N ASN A 41 -5.40 -4.80 0.67
CA ASN A 41 -5.79 -3.38 0.54
C ASN A 41 -7.20 -3.11 1.08
N CYS A 42 -7.47 -1.83 1.37
CA CYS A 42 -8.77 -1.36 1.84
C CYS A 42 -9.82 -1.21 0.72
N ARG A 43 -9.59 -1.77 -0.48
CA ARG A 43 -10.53 -1.73 -1.61
C ARG A 43 -11.04 -0.32 -2.01
N GLY A 44 -10.29 0.71 -1.66
CA GLY A 44 -10.60 2.11 -2.00
C GLY A 44 -11.31 2.91 -0.91
N PHE A 45 -11.40 2.40 0.32
CA PHE A 45 -11.95 3.17 1.45
C PHE A 45 -11.02 4.28 1.97
N GLY A 46 -9.78 4.35 1.50
CA GLY A 46 -8.77 5.32 1.95
C GLY A 46 -8.27 5.06 3.37
N LEU A 47 -8.19 3.79 3.78
CA LEU A 47 -7.83 3.36 5.15
C LEU A 47 -6.45 2.69 5.27
N CYS A 48 -5.84 2.24 4.15
CA CYS A 48 -4.55 1.55 4.19
C CYS A 48 -3.38 2.42 3.69
N GLY A 49 -3.66 3.45 2.89
CA GLY A 49 -2.65 4.30 2.28
C GLY A 49 -1.64 3.55 1.40
N SER A 50 -2.03 2.43 0.79
CA SER A 50 -1.12 1.55 0.03
C SER A 50 -1.18 1.74 -1.49
N ASP A 51 -2.08 2.58 -1.99
CA ASP A 51 -2.22 2.96 -3.39
C ASP A 51 -1.60 4.33 -3.68
N ARG A 52 -0.34 4.49 -3.24
CA ARG A 52 0.42 5.74 -3.35
C ARG A 52 0.86 5.96 -4.79
N ILE A 53 0.51 7.10 -5.36
CA ILE A 53 0.89 7.47 -6.73
C ILE A 53 1.44 8.90 -6.75
N LEU A 54 2.23 9.20 -7.77
CA LEU A 54 2.54 10.57 -8.18
C LEU A 54 1.70 10.93 -9.40
N VAL A 55 1.28 12.19 -9.46
CA VAL A 55 0.44 12.73 -10.54
C VAL A 55 1.11 13.98 -11.13
N ASP A 56 1.06 14.11 -12.45
CA ASP A 56 1.60 15.25 -13.19
C ASP A 56 0.66 15.61 -14.35
N PRO A 57 0.20 16.88 -14.48
CA PRO A 57 0.43 18.00 -13.56
C PRO A 57 -0.35 17.85 -12.24
N LYS A 58 0.03 18.60 -11.20
CA LYS A 58 -0.56 18.43 -9.84
C LYS A 58 -2.08 18.67 -9.79
N ASP A 59 -2.59 19.52 -10.67
CA ASP A 59 -3.99 19.92 -10.81
C ASP A 59 -4.80 19.02 -11.77
N CYS A 60 -4.21 17.94 -12.31
CA CYS A 60 -4.94 16.97 -13.12
C CYS A 60 -5.96 16.13 -12.32
N VAL A 61 -5.98 16.29 -11.00
CA VAL A 61 -6.86 15.58 -10.08
C VAL A 61 -7.43 16.52 -9.01
N THR A 62 -8.55 16.11 -8.39
CA THR A 62 -9.17 16.85 -7.29
C THR A 62 -8.20 17.12 -6.14
N PRO A 63 -8.42 18.17 -5.31
CA PRO A 63 -7.56 18.46 -4.14
C PRO A 63 -7.42 17.29 -3.16
N LEU A 64 -6.40 17.34 -2.29
CA LEU A 64 -6.20 16.32 -1.26
C LEU A 64 -7.43 16.19 -0.35
N THR A 65 -7.89 14.96 -0.17
CA THR A 65 -8.92 14.63 0.81
C THR A 65 -8.34 14.53 2.23
N TRP A 66 -9.19 14.58 3.25
CA TRP A 66 -8.76 14.40 4.64
C TRP A 66 -8.12 13.02 4.91
N LYS A 67 -8.58 11.98 4.21
CA LYS A 67 -8.02 10.62 4.30
C LYS A 67 -6.60 10.55 3.71
N GLU A 68 -6.38 11.25 2.61
CA GLU A 68 -5.04 11.38 2.03
C GLU A 68 -4.10 12.10 2.97
N LYS A 69 -4.56 13.21 3.58
CA LYS A 69 -3.77 13.96 4.57
C LYS A 69 -3.35 13.08 5.76
N LEU A 70 -4.23 12.18 6.23
CA LEU A 70 -3.93 11.26 7.32
C LEU A 70 -2.79 10.29 6.98
N HIS A 71 -2.73 9.77 5.76
CA HIS A 71 -1.73 8.77 5.36
C HIS A 71 -0.44 9.37 4.78
N LEU A 72 -0.54 10.50 4.09
CA LEU A 72 0.53 11.10 3.29
C LEU A 72 1.09 12.38 3.91
N GLY A 73 0.34 13.03 4.80
CA GLY A 73 0.62 14.37 5.30
C GLY A 73 0.13 15.47 4.35
N GLU A 74 -0.05 16.69 4.88
CA GLU A 74 -0.64 17.80 4.12
C GLU A 74 0.23 18.34 2.98
N LYS A 75 1.56 18.22 3.12
CA LYS A 75 2.54 18.72 2.15
C LYS A 75 3.03 17.66 1.17
N SER A 76 2.37 16.50 1.13
CA SER A 76 2.79 15.42 0.25
C SER A 76 2.65 15.78 -1.22
N LYS A 77 3.60 15.33 -2.02
CA LYS A 77 3.50 15.35 -3.49
C LYS A 77 2.75 14.12 -4.02
N MET A 78 2.59 13.09 -3.18
CA MET A 78 1.88 11.86 -3.52
C MET A 78 0.37 12.02 -3.35
N ARG A 79 -0.38 11.16 -4.02
CA ARG A 79 -1.83 11.01 -3.92
C ARG A 79 -2.18 9.55 -3.62
N LEU A 80 -3.37 9.32 -3.08
CA LEU A 80 -3.94 7.97 -3.03
C LEU A 80 -4.81 7.78 -4.27
N ALA A 81 -4.50 6.76 -5.07
CA ALA A 81 -5.23 6.50 -6.32
C ALA A 81 -6.74 6.34 -6.11
N CYS A 82 -7.18 5.82 -4.96
CA CYS A 82 -8.58 5.64 -4.59
C CYS A 82 -9.31 6.89 -4.06
N GLN A 83 -8.60 8.01 -3.90
CA GLN A 83 -9.19 9.27 -3.47
C GLN A 83 -8.98 10.39 -4.50
N ALA A 84 -8.00 10.23 -5.39
CA ALA A 84 -7.72 11.16 -6.48
C ALA A 84 -8.70 10.93 -7.64
N LYS A 85 -9.57 11.91 -7.88
CA LYS A 85 -10.49 11.92 -9.01
C LYS A 85 -9.91 12.72 -10.17
N LEU A 86 -10.01 12.17 -11.37
CA LEU A 86 -9.51 12.76 -12.60
C LEU A 86 -10.21 14.08 -12.94
N VAL A 87 -9.46 15.08 -13.42
CA VAL A 87 -9.98 16.37 -13.89
C VAL A 87 -9.56 16.64 -15.33
N SER A 88 -8.29 16.41 -15.64
CA SER A 88 -7.69 16.63 -16.95
C SER A 88 -6.64 15.55 -17.26
N ASP A 89 -5.93 15.68 -18.37
CA ASP A 89 -4.91 14.71 -18.77
C ASP A 89 -3.85 14.55 -17.68
N ALA A 90 -3.47 13.30 -17.42
CA ALA A 90 -2.66 12.94 -16.25
C ALA A 90 -1.56 11.94 -16.61
N LYS A 91 -0.35 12.20 -16.14
CA LYS A 91 0.72 11.21 -16.05
C LYS A 91 0.79 10.70 -14.63
N ILE A 92 0.73 9.39 -14.49
CA ILE A 92 0.68 8.70 -13.19
C ILE A 92 1.91 7.82 -13.07
N SER A 93 2.67 8.05 -12.00
CA SER A 93 3.73 7.15 -11.57
C SER A 93 3.25 6.32 -10.37
N ILE A 94 3.38 5.00 -10.51
CA ILE A 94 3.05 3.95 -9.56
C ILE A 94 4.28 3.55 -8.73
N ALA A 95 5.48 4.05 -9.06
CA ALA A 95 6.70 3.78 -8.30
C ALA A 95 6.53 3.90 -6.77
N PRO A 96 5.84 4.91 -6.21
CA PRO A 96 5.65 4.99 -4.75
C PRO A 96 4.88 3.81 -4.15
N ALA A 97 3.89 3.25 -4.87
CA ALA A 97 3.16 2.07 -4.43
C ALA A 97 4.03 0.81 -4.50
N LEU A 98 4.92 0.72 -5.48
CA LEU A 98 5.88 -0.39 -5.62
C LEU A 98 6.90 -0.36 -4.46
N GLU A 99 7.50 0.81 -4.20
CA GLU A 99 8.43 1.03 -3.09
C GLU A 99 7.79 0.70 -1.73
N TYR A 100 6.58 1.20 -1.48
CA TYR A 100 5.84 0.90 -0.25
C TYR A 100 5.52 -0.60 -0.10
N GLY A 101 5.31 -1.29 -1.22
CA GLY A 101 5.12 -2.75 -1.25
C GLY A 101 6.37 -3.53 -0.85
N GLU A 102 7.54 -3.12 -1.31
CA GLU A 102 8.82 -3.74 -0.94
C GLU A 102 9.19 -3.47 0.52
N GLU A 103 8.95 -2.26 1.02
CA GLU A 103 9.13 -1.93 2.44
C GLU A 103 8.26 -2.84 3.33
N MET A 104 6.99 -3.00 2.98
CA MET A 104 6.07 -3.85 3.73
C MET A 104 6.48 -5.33 3.69
N LYS A 105 6.99 -5.80 2.56
CA LYS A 105 7.54 -7.17 2.43
C LYS A 105 8.74 -7.37 3.36
N GLY A 106 9.67 -6.41 3.40
CA GLY A 106 10.80 -6.43 4.32
C GLY A 106 10.37 -6.47 5.79
N ASN A 107 9.40 -5.61 6.16
CA ASN A 107 8.85 -5.58 7.51
C ASN A 107 8.16 -6.89 7.90
N LEU A 108 7.44 -7.52 6.96
CA LEU A 108 6.80 -8.81 7.18
C LEU A 108 7.82 -9.93 7.37
N GLN A 109 8.89 -9.96 6.56
CA GLN A 109 9.97 -10.93 6.70
C GLN A 109 10.68 -10.80 8.05
N PHE A 110 11.00 -9.57 8.44
CA PHE A 110 11.60 -9.31 9.75
C PHE A 110 10.67 -9.71 10.90
N GLY A 111 9.39 -9.36 10.82
CA GLY A 111 8.38 -9.72 11.81
C GLY A 111 8.22 -11.24 11.95
N ALA A 112 8.20 -11.98 10.84
CA ALA A 112 8.12 -13.44 10.86
C ALA A 112 9.35 -14.07 11.54
N ALA A 113 10.56 -13.58 11.23
CA ALA A 113 11.78 -14.04 11.89
C ALA A 113 11.76 -13.72 13.40
N ALA A 114 11.35 -12.51 13.78
CA ALA A 114 11.24 -12.10 15.18
C ALA A 114 10.23 -12.96 15.96
N LEU A 115 9.07 -13.28 15.37
CA LEU A 115 8.08 -14.16 15.99
C LEU A 115 8.58 -15.60 16.14
N PHE A 116 9.31 -16.11 15.16
CA PHE A 116 9.90 -17.45 15.23
C PHE A 116 10.91 -17.56 16.38
N PHE A 117 11.91 -16.68 16.41
CA PHE A 117 12.95 -16.71 17.46
C PHE A 117 12.39 -16.33 18.83
N GLY A 118 11.49 -15.35 18.90
CA GLY A 118 10.81 -14.96 20.14
C GLY A 118 9.93 -16.08 20.69
N GLY A 119 9.17 -16.77 19.82
CA GLY A 119 8.36 -17.92 20.18
C GLY A 119 9.20 -19.10 20.67
N LEU A 120 10.31 -19.39 20.00
CA LEU A 120 11.27 -20.42 20.41
C LEU A 120 11.85 -20.11 21.80
N THR A 121 12.26 -18.87 22.02
CA THR A 121 12.79 -18.42 23.32
C THR A 121 11.74 -18.55 24.42
N LEU A 122 10.50 -18.10 24.16
CA LEU A 122 9.39 -18.23 25.10
C LEU A 122 9.07 -19.69 25.43
N PHE A 123 9.06 -20.56 24.41
CA PHE A 123 8.86 -22.00 24.60
C PHE A 123 9.91 -22.60 25.54
N PHE A 124 11.19 -22.30 25.34
CA PHE A 124 12.26 -22.80 26.22
C PHE A 124 12.14 -22.28 27.65
N VAL A 125 11.78 -21.00 27.83
CA VAL A 125 11.57 -20.43 29.18
C VAL A 125 10.40 -21.12 29.88
N VAL A 126 9.28 -21.32 29.20
CA VAL A 126 8.10 -22.00 29.76
C VAL A 126 8.43 -23.46 30.08
N PHE A 127 9.13 -24.15 29.18
CA PHE A 127 9.58 -25.53 29.40
C PHE A 127 10.49 -25.63 30.64
N MET A 128 11.48 -24.75 30.79
CA MET A 128 12.35 -24.71 31.97
C MET A 128 11.57 -24.45 33.27
N LEU A 129 10.60 -23.53 33.26
CA LEU A 129 9.77 -23.25 34.44
C LEU A 129 8.90 -24.45 34.81
N PHE A 130 8.39 -25.18 33.81
CA PHE A 130 7.65 -26.42 34.04
C PHE A 130 8.53 -27.49 34.69
N GLU A 131 9.76 -27.68 34.22
CA GLU A 131 10.74 -28.59 34.85
C GLU A 131 11.10 -28.17 36.28
N LEU A 132 11.12 -26.87 36.58
CA LEU A 132 11.48 -26.35 37.91
C LEU A 132 10.34 -26.47 38.94
N VAL A 133 9.09 -26.32 38.52
CA VAL A 133 7.91 -26.34 39.41
C VAL A 133 7.19 -27.70 39.42
N GLY A 134 7.31 -28.47 38.33
CA GLY A 134 6.73 -29.80 38.18
C GLY A 134 7.60 -30.91 38.79
N LYS A 135 7.13 -32.16 38.69
CA LYS A 135 8.04 -33.31 38.80
C LYS A 135 8.87 -33.35 37.52
N PRO A 136 10.21 -33.40 37.61
CA PRO A 136 11.06 -33.42 36.43
C PRO A 136 10.70 -34.63 35.55
N LEU A 137 10.67 -34.43 34.23
CA LEU A 137 10.41 -35.51 33.28
C LEU A 137 11.63 -36.43 33.08
N PHE A 138 12.76 -36.09 33.73
CA PHE A 138 14.01 -36.85 33.76
C PHE A 138 14.56 -36.99 35.18
#